data_AF-A0A8B8IQT0-F1
#
_entry.id   AF-A0A8B8IQT0-F1
#
_cell.length_a   1.000
_cell.length_b   1.000
_cell.length_c   1.000
_cell.angle_alpha   90.00
_cell.angle_beta   90.00
_cell.angle_gamma   90.00
#
_symmetry.space_group_name_H-M   'P 1'
#
loop_
_entity.id
_entity.type
_entity.pdbx_description
1 polymer ?
#
loop_
_entity_poly.entity_id
_entity_poly.type
_entity_poly.pdbx_seq_one_letter_code
_entity_poly.pdbx_strand_id
1 'polypeptide(L)'
;MQVESTHYHIDNIPFPAVSVCDPEMVYGPNTQNITEILKYRGYNDEQLEKFYASFSKIKTKEYVPDEYVKKMHSILEHLGYTYDVIVNLLKKPCDVLIKKCVWRSKYIECSRMFRDVFTIMGYCCQFDVKYFRKYAEESTSFRTGIETSEALDIIINSQKIMYHGGIVDSFVSLYVFDEEDNLTLLNSPITLTPLTYFDVTVDSWAIDSSSHVKTLSLDNRKCFLPSDTKVNANSYQGCMTVLIMRKVIEHCRCMPFNYDPNDLDVEKFPKCTWERLICIYQKLDRVQSDVQNIILEQECYQRCDYVQYDTEAEYVKVDRIVEIKGNTRVTIHFADNTCLKYKRDVLYTWDQMLANLGGIFGLCLGGSIISIIELIWFLFGLLFTFCGFEKRASNKSKDKIVFTLTKNNLKVSPKNLKMRKIEHYPYLN
;
A
#
# COMPACT_ATOMS: atom_id res chain seq x y z
N MET A 1 -12.57 -10.73 -11.55
CA MET A 1 -12.15 -11.56 -10.40
C MET A 1 -13.17 -12.65 -10.24
N GLN A 2 -12.73 -13.88 -10.02
CA GLN A 2 -13.62 -15.05 -9.85
C GLN A 2 -13.14 -15.89 -8.67
N VAL A 3 -14.04 -16.61 -8.02
CA VAL A 3 -13.68 -17.57 -6.97
C VAL A 3 -12.98 -18.77 -7.62
N GLU A 4 -11.74 -19.03 -7.23
CA GLU A 4 -10.99 -20.21 -7.69
C GLU A 4 -11.25 -21.40 -6.78
N SER A 5 -11.28 -21.17 -5.47
CA SER A 5 -11.61 -22.20 -4.48
C SER A 5 -12.30 -21.59 -3.28
N THR A 6 -13.31 -22.29 -2.76
CA THR A 6 -13.92 -21.98 -1.46
C THR A 6 -13.34 -22.80 -0.32
N HIS A 7 -12.46 -23.76 -0.62
CA HIS A 7 -11.87 -24.71 0.32
C HIS A 7 -10.34 -24.64 0.30
N TYR A 8 -9.77 -23.43 0.19
CA TYR A 8 -8.32 -23.26 0.22
C TYR A 8 -7.82 -23.47 1.65
N HIS A 9 -6.98 -24.48 1.87
CA HIS A 9 -6.58 -24.87 3.23
C HIS A 9 -5.74 -23.79 3.93
N ILE A 10 -6.05 -23.52 5.20
CA ILE A 10 -5.44 -22.44 6.00
C ILE A 10 -3.94 -22.65 6.23
N ASP A 11 -3.45 -23.89 6.26
CA ASP A 11 -2.02 -24.22 6.28
C ASP A 11 -1.19 -23.50 5.19
N ASN A 12 -1.81 -23.12 4.08
CA ASN A 12 -1.13 -22.40 3.00
C ASN A 12 -1.11 -20.88 3.19
N ILE A 13 -1.76 -20.38 4.24
CA ILE A 13 -1.78 -18.97 4.64
C ILE A 13 -0.83 -18.80 5.83
N PRO A 14 0.15 -17.89 5.77
CA PRO A 14 1.01 -17.63 6.91
C PRO A 14 0.20 -17.04 8.06
N PHE A 15 0.59 -17.36 9.30
CA PHE A 15 -0.02 -16.70 10.45
C PHE A 15 0.36 -15.21 10.46
N PRO A 16 -0.59 -14.28 10.69
CA PRO A 16 -0.34 -12.86 10.58
C PRO A 16 0.67 -12.36 11.63
N ALA A 17 1.28 -11.21 11.35
CA ALA A 17 2.04 -10.48 12.35
C ALA A 17 1.09 -9.83 13.36
N VAL A 18 1.53 -9.80 14.62
CA VAL A 18 0.75 -9.25 15.74
C VAL A 18 1.60 -8.25 16.49
N SER A 19 1.12 -7.01 16.61
CA SER A 19 1.80 -5.96 17.37
C SER A 19 0.96 -5.50 18.56
N VAL A 20 1.57 -5.55 19.75
CA VAL A 20 0.99 -5.07 21.01
C VAL A 20 1.65 -3.75 21.38
N CYS A 21 0.89 -2.67 21.39
CA CYS A 21 1.36 -1.31 21.64
C CYS A 21 0.76 -0.76 22.95
N ASP A 22 1.61 -0.37 23.89
CA ASP A 22 1.18 0.40 25.06
C ASP A 22 0.95 1.87 24.61
N PRO A 23 -0.25 2.43 24.76
CA PRO A 23 -0.48 3.84 24.42
C PRO A 23 0.37 4.78 25.27
N GLU A 24 0.81 4.34 26.46
CA GLU A 24 1.72 5.09 27.31
C GLU A 24 3.18 4.88 26.90
N MET A 25 3.80 5.96 26.47
CA MET A 25 5.21 5.97 26.07
C MET A 25 6.17 5.97 27.26
N VAL A 26 5.67 6.20 28.47
CA VAL A 26 6.48 6.34 29.69
C VAL A 26 6.07 5.31 30.73
N TYR A 27 6.98 4.37 30.98
CA TYR A 27 6.91 3.42 32.07
C TYR A 27 7.58 4.00 33.31
N GLY A 28 6.78 4.31 34.33
CA GLY A 28 7.23 4.99 35.56
C GLY A 28 8.54 4.46 36.16
N PRO A 29 8.75 3.14 36.31
CA PRO A 29 9.99 2.59 36.83
C PRO A 29 11.25 2.97 36.05
N ASN A 30 11.14 3.24 34.74
CA ASN A 30 12.27 3.63 33.90
C ASN A 30 12.57 5.14 33.94
N THR A 31 11.84 5.92 34.74
CA THR A 31 11.99 7.39 34.80
C THR A 31 13.05 7.87 35.78
N GLN A 32 13.64 6.99 36.60
CA GLN A 32 14.49 7.37 37.75
C GLN A 32 15.64 8.31 37.34
N ASN A 33 16.48 7.89 36.40
CA ASN A 33 17.65 8.67 35.96
C ASN A 33 17.28 10.06 35.42
N ILE A 34 16.24 10.15 34.59
CA ILE A 34 15.78 11.42 34.00
C ILE A 34 15.18 12.32 35.08
N THR A 35 14.44 11.74 36.02
CA THR A 35 13.84 12.46 37.15
C THR A 35 14.91 13.10 38.01
N GLU A 36 15.99 12.39 38.34
CA GLU A 36 17.11 12.93 39.13
C GLU A 36 17.78 14.11 38.44
N ILE A 37 18.05 13.98 37.13
CA ILE A 37 18.66 15.02 36.30
C ILE A 37 17.82 16.30 36.30
N LEU A 38 16.50 16.17 36.20
CA LEU A 38 15.58 17.32 36.14
C LEU A 38 15.33 17.91 37.54
N LYS A 39 15.24 17.09 38.59
CA LYS A 39 15.16 17.58 39.97
C LYS A 39 16.39 18.38 40.37
N TYR A 40 17.59 17.93 39.98
CA TYR A 40 18.83 18.67 40.22
C TYR A 40 18.83 20.08 39.57
N ARG A 41 18.08 20.26 38.47
CA ARG A 41 17.91 21.55 37.81
C ARG A 41 16.76 22.40 38.36
N GLY A 42 16.14 21.97 39.46
CA GLY A 42 15.12 22.75 40.18
C GLY A 42 13.68 22.54 39.71
N TYR A 43 13.39 21.49 38.93
CA TYR A 43 12.02 21.15 38.55
C TYR A 43 11.33 20.37 39.67
N ASN A 44 10.08 20.72 39.98
CA ASN A 44 9.27 20.07 41.01
C ASN A 44 8.46 18.88 40.47
N ASP A 45 7.83 18.11 41.37
CA ASP A 45 7.07 16.91 41.00
C ASP A 45 5.86 17.21 40.08
N GLU A 46 5.14 18.32 40.28
CA GLU A 46 4.03 18.71 39.40
C GLU A 46 4.49 18.99 37.96
N GLN A 47 5.63 19.66 37.81
CA GLN A 47 6.23 19.93 36.50
C GLN A 47 6.72 18.64 35.83
N LEU A 48 7.30 17.72 36.60
CA LEU A 48 7.74 16.41 36.12
C LEU A 48 6.58 15.55 35.65
N GLU A 49 5.45 15.57 36.35
CA GLU A 49 4.24 14.87 35.94
C GLU A 49 3.75 15.35 34.57
N LYS A 50 3.69 16.68 34.37
CA LYS A 50 3.29 17.28 33.08
C LYS A 50 4.32 17.00 31.99
N PHE A 51 5.61 16.96 32.31
CA PHE A 51 6.67 16.56 31.40
C PHE A 51 6.51 15.10 30.94
N TYR A 52 6.34 14.13 31.85
CA TYR A 52 6.15 12.73 31.45
C TYR A 52 4.83 12.52 30.70
N ALA A 53 3.75 13.19 31.10
CA ALA A 53 2.50 13.16 30.37
C ALA A 53 2.60 13.73 28.94
N SER A 54 3.57 14.62 28.69
CA SER A 54 3.77 15.25 27.38
C SER A 54 4.13 14.26 26.27
N PHE A 55 4.76 13.12 26.60
CA PHE A 55 5.13 12.09 25.63
C PHE A 55 3.90 11.42 25.02
N SER A 56 2.89 11.08 25.82
CA SER A 56 1.64 10.51 25.32
C SER A 56 0.72 11.60 24.75
N LYS A 57 0.69 12.80 25.37
CA LYS A 57 -0.16 13.93 24.94
C LYS A 57 0.27 14.56 23.62
N ILE A 58 1.50 14.40 23.15
CA ILE A 58 1.93 14.98 21.86
C ILE A 58 1.07 14.52 20.67
N LYS A 59 0.44 13.33 20.80
CA LYS A 59 -0.48 12.75 19.80
C LYS A 59 -1.90 13.32 19.88
N THR A 60 -2.24 14.07 20.93
CA THR A 60 -3.59 14.63 21.09
C THR A 60 -3.77 15.87 20.22
N LYS A 61 -4.98 15.99 19.64
CA LYS A 61 -5.37 17.14 18.82
C LYS A 61 -5.19 18.44 19.59
N GLU A 62 -4.61 19.42 18.91
CA GLU A 62 -4.39 20.77 19.45
C GLU A 62 -3.58 20.81 20.75
N TYR A 63 -2.72 19.81 20.98
CA TYR A 63 -1.83 19.83 22.12
C TYR A 63 -0.88 21.04 22.08
N VAL A 64 -0.93 21.84 23.14
CA VAL A 64 -0.03 22.96 23.38
C VAL A 64 0.71 22.70 24.69
N PRO A 65 2.03 22.48 24.67
CA PRO A 65 2.79 22.23 25.88
C PRO A 65 3.13 23.52 26.63
N ASP A 66 3.26 23.41 27.95
CA ASP A 66 3.77 24.49 28.78
C ASP A 66 5.24 24.82 28.45
N GLU A 67 5.64 26.08 28.64
CA GLU A 67 7.00 26.55 28.34
C GLU A 67 8.09 25.80 29.12
N TYR A 68 7.83 25.43 30.38
CA TYR A 68 8.80 24.65 31.15
C TYR A 68 8.94 23.21 30.63
N VAL A 69 7.90 22.61 30.04
CA VAL A 69 7.98 21.29 29.40
C VAL A 69 8.87 21.37 28.17
N LYS A 70 8.69 22.39 27.32
CA LYS A 70 9.58 22.63 26.17
C LYS A 70 11.03 22.79 26.62
N LYS A 71 11.26 23.56 27.68
CA LYS A 71 12.59 23.78 28.26
C LYS A 71 13.22 22.48 28.77
N MET A 72 12.45 21.59 29.41
CA MET A 72 12.94 20.29 29.88
C MET A 72 13.36 19.39 28.72
N HIS A 73 12.55 19.28 27.66
CA HIS A 73 12.92 18.55 26.43
C HIS A 73 14.19 19.12 25.80
N SER A 74 14.28 20.45 25.66
CA SER A 74 15.47 21.10 25.11
C SER A 74 16.72 20.83 25.95
N ILE A 75 16.63 20.90 27.29
CA ILE A 75 17.76 20.59 28.18
C ILE A 75 18.25 19.16 27.95
N LEU A 76 17.33 18.18 27.87
CA LEU A 76 17.68 16.79 27.65
C LEU A 76 18.33 16.57 26.28
N GLU A 77 17.81 17.21 25.25
CA GLU A 77 18.38 17.15 23.90
C GLU A 77 19.82 17.69 23.86
N HIS A 78 20.12 18.81 24.55
CA HIS A 78 21.48 19.35 24.68
C HIS A 78 22.44 18.43 25.45
N LEU A 79 21.92 17.52 26.28
CA LEU A 79 22.71 16.50 26.98
C LEU A 79 22.89 15.21 26.17
N GLY A 80 22.39 15.16 24.92
CA GLY A 80 22.45 13.98 24.06
C GLY A 80 21.27 13.02 24.23
N TYR A 81 20.27 13.36 25.04
CA TYR A 81 19.02 12.60 25.11
C TYR A 81 18.06 13.10 24.03
N THR A 82 18.26 12.64 22.80
CA THR A 82 17.31 12.88 21.69
C THR A 82 15.99 12.16 21.95
N TYR A 83 14.93 12.56 21.25
CA TYR A 83 13.59 12.01 21.50
C TYR A 83 13.51 10.48 21.34
N ASP A 84 14.12 9.92 20.30
CA ASP A 84 14.19 8.46 20.09
C ASP A 84 14.90 7.72 21.22
N VAL A 85 16.00 8.30 21.72
CA VAL A 85 16.75 7.76 22.86
C VAL A 85 15.90 7.80 24.13
N ILE A 86 15.24 8.92 24.41
CA ILE A 86 14.39 9.05 25.61
C ILE A 86 13.22 8.07 25.54
N VAL A 87 12.50 8.01 24.43
CA VAL A 87 11.34 7.11 24.32
C VAL A 87 11.79 5.65 24.40
N ASN A 88 12.99 5.30 23.90
CA ASN A 88 13.54 3.96 24.06
C ASN A 88 13.91 3.64 25.52
N LEU A 89 14.43 4.61 26.27
CA LEU A 89 14.77 4.45 27.68
C LEU A 89 13.51 4.35 28.55
N LEU A 90 12.49 5.15 28.25
CA LEU A 90 11.28 5.26 29.07
C LEU A 90 10.23 4.19 28.73
N LYS A 91 10.32 3.49 27.61
CA LYS A 91 9.30 2.49 27.21
C LYS A 91 9.14 1.37 28.24
N LYS A 92 7.96 0.76 28.25
CA LYS A 92 7.71 -0.49 28.97
C LYS A 92 8.39 -1.64 28.20
N PRO A 93 9.29 -2.42 28.82
CA PRO A 93 9.90 -3.57 28.16
C PRO A 93 8.88 -4.63 27.73
N CYS A 94 9.12 -5.33 26.61
CA CYS A 94 8.18 -6.31 26.07
C CYS A 94 7.92 -7.53 26.97
N ASP A 95 8.91 -7.95 27.73
CA ASP A 95 8.81 -9.00 28.76
C ASP A 95 7.94 -8.57 29.97
N VAL A 96 7.85 -7.25 30.22
CA VAL A 96 6.98 -6.68 31.25
C VAL A 96 5.57 -6.43 30.73
N LEU A 97 5.43 -6.02 29.46
CA LEU A 97 4.14 -5.82 28.78
C LEU A 97 3.46 -7.16 28.49
N ILE A 98 4.19 -8.16 28.01
CA ILE A 98 3.70 -9.49 27.67
C ILE A 98 4.32 -10.51 28.63
N LYS A 99 3.57 -10.85 29.68
CA LYS A 99 4.05 -11.67 30.81
C LYS A 99 4.16 -13.16 30.47
N LYS A 100 3.28 -13.66 29.63
CA LYS A 100 3.20 -15.09 29.28
C LYS A 100 2.88 -15.23 27.80
N CYS A 101 3.60 -16.13 27.13
CA CYS A 101 3.39 -16.46 25.73
C CYS A 101 3.24 -17.96 25.59
N VAL A 102 2.22 -18.36 24.84
CA VAL A 102 1.91 -19.74 24.51
C VAL A 102 1.70 -19.80 23.01
N TRP A 103 2.40 -20.71 22.36
CA TRP A 103 2.23 -21.01 20.93
C TRP A 103 1.80 -22.46 20.81
N ARG A 104 0.62 -22.70 20.25
CA ARG A 104 0.04 -24.04 20.09
C ARG A 104 0.10 -24.87 21.39
N SER A 105 -0.44 -24.31 22.48
CA SER A 105 -0.44 -24.90 23.83
C SER A 105 0.94 -25.13 24.47
N LYS A 106 2.05 -24.76 23.81
CA LYS A 106 3.40 -24.84 24.38
C LYS A 106 3.81 -23.48 24.93
N TYR A 107 4.24 -23.46 26.19
CA TYR A 107 4.82 -22.26 26.79
C TYR A 107 6.16 -21.94 26.14
N ILE A 108 6.35 -20.67 25.77
CA ILE A 108 7.59 -20.16 25.17
C ILE A 108 7.92 -18.84 25.84
N GLU A 109 9.21 -18.58 26.06
CA GLU A 109 9.68 -17.29 26.53
C GLU A 109 9.30 -16.17 25.55
N CYS A 110 8.63 -15.13 26.05
CA CYS A 110 8.11 -14.07 25.20
C CYS A 110 9.19 -13.33 24.40
N SER A 111 10.42 -13.24 24.91
CA SER A 111 11.56 -12.64 24.20
C SER A 111 11.99 -13.40 22.94
N ARG A 112 11.67 -14.70 22.84
CA ARG A 112 11.92 -15.52 21.65
C ARG A 112 10.84 -15.34 20.58
N MET A 113 9.68 -14.82 20.96
CA MET A 113 8.51 -14.64 20.09
C MET A 113 8.30 -13.19 19.67
N PHE A 114 8.52 -12.25 20.60
CA PHE A 114 8.28 -10.83 20.44
C PHE A 114 9.59 -10.06 20.41
N ARG A 115 9.64 -9.01 19.58
CA ARG A 115 10.72 -8.03 19.56
C ARG A 115 10.18 -6.61 19.69
N ASP A 116 11.02 -5.72 20.18
CA ASP A 116 10.76 -4.28 20.14
C ASP A 116 10.76 -3.80 18.68
N VAL A 117 9.72 -3.06 18.31
CA VAL A 117 9.66 -2.32 17.04
C VAL A 117 9.26 -0.88 17.32
N PHE A 118 9.97 0.07 16.70
CA PHE A 118 9.61 1.48 16.80
C PHE A 118 8.62 1.83 15.69
N THR A 119 7.43 2.25 16.08
CA THR A 119 6.32 2.56 15.18
C THR A 119 5.91 4.02 15.32
N ILE A 120 5.01 4.48 14.46
CA ILE A 120 4.33 5.78 14.57
C ILE A 120 3.60 5.97 15.92
N MET A 121 3.21 4.87 16.58
CA MET A 121 2.55 4.86 17.89
C MET A 121 3.54 4.82 19.04
N GLY A 122 4.85 4.76 18.79
CA GLY A 122 5.89 4.52 19.78
C GLY A 122 6.44 3.10 19.71
N TYR A 123 7.10 2.65 20.77
CA TYR A 123 7.58 1.27 20.83
C TYR A 123 6.43 0.29 21.06
N CYS A 124 6.39 -0.75 20.24
CA CYS A 124 5.46 -1.86 20.34
C CYS A 124 6.22 -3.18 20.39
N CYS A 125 5.55 -4.20 20.88
CA CYS A 125 6.04 -5.58 20.90
C CYS A 125 5.42 -6.33 19.73
N GLN A 126 6.25 -6.67 18.74
CA GLN A 126 5.79 -7.34 17.53
C GLN A 126 6.18 -8.82 17.54
N PHE A 127 5.20 -9.66 17.30
CA PHE A 127 5.34 -11.05 16.91
C PHE A 127 5.24 -11.15 15.39
N ASP A 128 6.19 -11.89 14.80
CA ASP A 128 6.07 -12.39 13.44
C ASP A 128 6.77 -13.75 13.32
N VAL A 129 6.27 -14.59 12.41
CA VAL A 129 6.76 -15.96 12.24
C VAL A 129 8.23 -15.98 11.81
N LYS A 130 8.68 -15.01 11.00
CA LYS A 130 10.06 -14.91 10.51
C LYS A 130 11.06 -14.71 11.67
N TYR A 131 10.71 -13.88 12.66
CA TYR A 131 11.50 -13.69 13.88
C TYR A 131 11.45 -14.92 14.75
N PHE A 132 10.25 -15.39 15.08
CA PHE A 132 10.07 -16.51 15.99
C PHE A 132 10.80 -17.75 15.48
N ARG A 133 10.79 -18.02 14.17
CA ARG A 133 11.53 -19.13 13.55
C ARG A 133 13.03 -19.10 13.82
N LYS A 134 13.66 -17.93 13.93
CA LYS A 134 15.10 -17.81 14.22
C LYS A 134 15.47 -18.25 15.63
N TYR A 135 14.53 -18.13 16.56
CA TYR A 135 14.75 -18.42 17.98
C TYR A 135 14.00 -19.64 18.45
N ALA A 136 13.13 -20.25 17.65
CA ALA A 136 12.39 -21.45 17.98
C ALA A 136 13.27 -22.71 17.92
N GLU A 137 12.82 -23.78 18.57
CA GLU A 137 13.40 -25.12 18.40
C GLU A 137 13.08 -25.68 17.01
N GLU A 138 13.94 -26.51 16.44
CA GLU A 138 13.77 -27.08 15.09
C GLU A 138 12.45 -27.84 14.91
N SER A 139 11.94 -28.48 15.98
CA SER A 139 10.68 -29.23 15.97
C SER A 139 9.43 -28.35 16.04
N THR A 140 9.58 -27.02 16.09
CA THR A 140 8.44 -26.10 16.26
C THR A 140 7.67 -26.00 14.96
N SER A 141 6.38 -26.34 15.00
CA SER A 141 5.48 -26.11 13.87
C SER A 141 4.87 -24.72 13.92
N PHE A 142 4.98 -24.01 12.81
CA PHE A 142 4.41 -22.68 12.58
C PHE A 142 3.08 -22.73 11.83
N ARG A 143 2.59 -23.92 11.49
CA ARG A 143 1.23 -24.10 10.99
C ARG A 143 0.27 -23.95 12.15
N THR A 144 -0.76 -23.13 11.94
CA THR A 144 -1.81 -22.83 12.90
C THR A 144 -3.14 -23.31 12.35
N GLY A 145 -4.11 -23.54 13.24
CA GLY A 145 -5.46 -23.93 12.85
C GLY A 145 -6.52 -23.14 13.60
N ILE A 146 -7.68 -23.76 13.75
CA ILE A 146 -8.89 -23.12 14.28
C ILE A 146 -8.94 -23.17 15.81
N GLU A 147 -8.38 -24.22 16.40
CA GLU A 147 -8.54 -24.46 17.82
C GLU A 147 -7.72 -23.47 18.65
N THR A 148 -8.24 -23.11 19.83
CA THR A 148 -7.48 -22.39 20.86
C THR A 148 -6.19 -23.13 21.25
N SER A 149 -6.16 -24.45 21.04
CA SER A 149 -4.98 -25.30 21.24
C SER A 149 -3.86 -25.03 20.23
N GLU A 150 -4.18 -24.42 19.09
CA GLU A 150 -3.28 -24.07 17.98
C GLU A 150 -3.08 -22.56 17.81
N ALA A 151 -3.54 -21.78 18.80
CA ALA A 151 -3.51 -20.33 18.80
C ALA A 151 -2.19 -19.74 19.30
N LEU A 152 -2.03 -18.43 19.07
CA LEU A 152 -1.18 -17.55 19.85
C LEU A 152 -1.96 -17.07 21.07
N ASP A 153 -1.56 -17.50 22.27
CA ASP A 153 -2.20 -17.09 23.53
C ASP A 153 -1.19 -16.33 24.39
N ILE A 154 -1.55 -15.08 24.71
CA ILE A 154 -0.68 -14.15 25.43
C ILE A 154 -1.39 -13.54 26.64
N ILE A 155 -0.62 -13.31 27.71
CA ILE A 155 -1.08 -12.57 28.89
C ILE A 155 -0.38 -11.21 28.90
N ILE A 156 -1.16 -10.15 28.75
CA ILE A 156 -0.73 -8.77 28.67
C ILE A 156 -0.94 -8.09 30.02
N ASN A 157 0.04 -7.29 30.42
CA ASN A 157 -0.02 -6.41 31.57
C ASN A 157 -0.47 -5.02 31.12
N SER A 158 -1.75 -4.71 31.27
CA SER A 158 -2.34 -3.42 30.88
C SER A 158 -2.27 -2.35 31.97
N GLN A 159 -1.62 -2.63 33.10
CA GLN A 159 -1.46 -1.64 34.16
C GLN A 159 -0.47 -0.56 33.77
N LYS A 160 -0.89 0.69 33.98
CA LYS A 160 -0.08 1.89 33.90
C LYS A 160 0.55 2.17 35.26
N ILE A 161 1.87 2.29 35.29
CA ILE A 161 2.62 2.69 36.48
C ILE A 161 3.13 4.11 36.25
N MET A 162 2.60 5.06 37.01
CA MET A 162 3.00 6.47 37.00
C MET A 162 4.40 6.63 37.60
N TYR A 163 5.09 7.74 37.28
CA TYR A 163 6.45 8.00 37.76
C TYR A 163 6.53 8.06 39.30
N HIS A 164 5.47 8.50 39.98
CA HIS A 164 5.38 8.54 41.44
C HIS A 164 4.95 7.18 42.07
N GLY A 165 4.87 6.11 41.27
CA GLY A 165 4.48 4.77 41.73
C GLY A 165 2.98 4.51 41.79
N GLY A 166 2.14 5.45 41.36
CA GLY A 166 0.69 5.23 41.23
C GLY A 166 0.38 4.17 40.18
N ILE A 167 -0.50 3.22 40.50
CA ILE A 167 -0.91 2.16 39.58
C ILE A 167 -2.36 2.42 39.18
N VAL A 168 -2.61 2.49 37.87
CA VAL A 168 -3.94 2.66 37.30
C VAL A 168 -4.13 1.65 36.18
N ASP A 169 -5.30 1.04 36.12
CA ASP A 169 -5.66 0.14 35.02
C ASP A 169 -5.83 0.96 33.73
N SER A 170 -5.18 0.53 32.64
CA SER A 170 -5.22 1.18 31.33
C SER A 170 -5.64 0.18 30.24
N PHE A 171 -5.67 0.63 28.99
CA PHE A 171 -5.87 -0.22 27.82
C PHE A 171 -4.57 -0.38 27.04
N VAL A 172 -4.52 -1.41 26.21
CA VAL A 172 -3.42 -1.70 25.28
C VAL A 172 -4.00 -1.87 23.87
N SER A 173 -3.28 -1.46 22.84
CA SER A 173 -3.72 -1.61 21.45
C SER A 173 -3.09 -2.85 20.82
N LEU A 174 -3.91 -3.71 20.23
CA LEU A 174 -3.50 -4.89 19.47
C LEU A 174 -3.73 -4.64 17.99
N TYR A 175 -2.74 -4.93 17.17
CA TYR A 175 -2.82 -4.84 15.71
C TYR A 175 -2.49 -6.19 15.09
N VAL A 176 -3.26 -6.58 14.08
CA VAL A 176 -3.03 -7.78 13.26
C VAL A 176 -2.88 -7.33 11.81
N PHE A 177 -1.82 -7.78 11.15
CA PHE A 177 -1.51 -7.40 9.78
C PHE A 177 -0.65 -8.46 9.09
N ASP A 178 -0.48 -8.36 7.78
CA ASP A 178 0.32 -9.29 6.98
C ASP A 178 1.79 -9.30 7.43
N GLU A 179 2.44 -10.47 7.47
CA GLU A 179 3.82 -10.60 7.94
C GLU A 179 4.88 -9.94 7.04
N GLU A 180 4.50 -9.56 5.81
CA GLU A 180 5.36 -8.88 4.85
C GLU A 180 5.18 -7.36 4.87
N ASP A 181 4.18 -6.88 5.61
CA ASP A 181 3.86 -5.49 5.80
C ASP A 181 4.40 -4.95 7.13
N ASN A 182 4.43 -3.63 7.25
CA ASN A 182 4.77 -2.91 8.48
C ASN A 182 3.50 -2.29 9.08
N LEU A 183 3.50 -2.06 10.39
CA LEU A 183 2.41 -1.33 11.04
C LEU A 183 2.33 0.10 10.50
N THR A 184 1.18 0.46 9.94
CA THR A 184 0.93 1.75 9.28
C THR A 184 -0.09 2.61 10.03
N LEU A 185 -0.25 3.87 9.59
CA LEU A 185 -1.28 4.80 10.09
C LEU A 185 -2.71 4.32 9.82
N LEU A 186 -2.88 3.43 8.84
CA LEU A 186 -4.19 3.00 8.37
C LEU A 186 -4.66 1.69 9.01
N ASN A 187 -3.83 1.07 9.86
CA ASN A 187 -4.22 -0.13 10.59
C ASN A 187 -5.13 0.23 11.77
N SER A 188 -6.26 -0.47 11.89
CA SER A 188 -7.20 -0.31 12.99
C SER A 188 -6.78 -1.17 14.18
N PRO A 189 -6.69 -0.61 15.40
CA PRO A 189 -6.41 -1.39 16.60
C PRO A 189 -7.66 -2.06 17.18
N ILE A 190 -7.44 -3.21 17.81
CA ILE A 190 -8.34 -3.78 18.82
C ILE A 190 -7.92 -3.21 20.18
N THR A 191 -8.86 -2.58 20.89
CA THR A 191 -8.60 -1.99 22.22
C THR A 191 -8.77 -3.04 23.31
N LEU A 192 -7.65 -3.47 23.90
CA LEU A 192 -7.62 -4.45 24.97
C LEU A 192 -7.80 -3.77 26.32
N THR A 193 -8.92 -4.07 26.99
CA THR A 193 -9.24 -3.56 28.33
C THR A 193 -8.64 -4.46 29.42
N PRO A 194 -8.43 -3.96 30.65
CA PRO A 194 -7.89 -4.75 31.76
C PRO A 194 -8.93 -5.77 32.27
N LEU A 195 -8.44 -6.89 32.86
CA LEU A 195 -9.27 -7.92 33.51
C LEU A 195 -10.27 -8.61 32.56
N THR A 196 -9.90 -8.74 31.30
CA THR A 196 -10.73 -9.36 30.28
C THR A 196 -9.97 -10.47 29.55
N TYR A 197 -10.75 -11.43 29.06
CA TYR A 197 -10.33 -12.42 28.09
C TYR A 197 -10.83 -11.96 26.72
N PHE A 198 -9.93 -11.81 25.76
CA PHE A 198 -10.25 -11.54 24.37
C PHE A 198 -10.00 -12.80 23.53
N ASP A 199 -11.01 -13.16 22.75
CA ASP A 199 -10.94 -14.16 21.71
C ASP A 199 -10.92 -13.44 20.37
N VAL A 200 -9.76 -13.45 19.71
CA VAL A 200 -9.54 -12.74 18.45
C VAL A 200 -9.51 -13.77 17.33
N THR A 201 -10.58 -13.80 16.56
CA THR A 201 -10.69 -14.63 15.36
C THR A 201 -10.15 -13.86 14.16
N VAL A 202 -9.36 -14.55 13.34
CA VAL A 202 -8.79 -14.01 12.10
C VAL A 202 -9.45 -14.72 10.94
N ASP A 203 -10.23 -13.97 10.18
CA ASP A 203 -10.72 -14.36 8.87
C ASP A 203 -9.67 -14.00 7.81
N SER A 204 -9.48 -14.89 6.85
CA SER A 204 -8.53 -14.65 5.77
C SER A 204 -9.13 -14.99 4.42
N TRP A 205 -8.61 -14.34 3.39
CA TRP A 205 -8.84 -14.73 2.00
C TRP A 205 -7.65 -14.30 1.15
N ALA A 206 -7.40 -15.05 0.09
CA ALA A 206 -6.23 -14.85 -0.77
C ALA A 206 -6.63 -14.47 -2.18
N ILE A 207 -5.82 -13.62 -2.82
CA ILE A 207 -5.88 -13.36 -4.26
C ILE A 207 -4.62 -13.86 -4.92
N ASP A 208 -4.79 -14.57 -6.03
CA ASP A 208 -3.73 -14.98 -6.93
C ASP A 208 -4.03 -14.46 -8.35
N SER A 209 -3.08 -13.73 -8.93
CA SER A 209 -3.22 -13.17 -10.27
C SER A 209 -2.64 -14.12 -11.33
N SER A 210 -3.40 -14.31 -12.41
CA SER A 210 -3.00 -15.16 -13.53
C SER A 210 -1.73 -14.62 -14.24
N SER A 211 -1.05 -15.50 -14.98
CA SER A 211 0.11 -15.11 -15.79
C SER A 211 -0.23 -14.01 -16.79
N HIS A 212 -1.42 -14.05 -17.40
CA HIS A 212 -1.88 -13.02 -18.33
C HIS A 212 -1.96 -11.65 -17.66
N VAL A 213 -2.48 -11.57 -16.43
CA VAL A 213 -2.50 -10.31 -15.66
C VAL A 213 -1.08 -9.83 -15.35
N LYS A 214 -0.18 -10.76 -14.96
CA LYS A 214 1.20 -10.44 -14.61
C LYS A 214 2.00 -9.89 -15.82
N THR A 215 1.64 -10.28 -17.05
CA THR A 215 2.27 -9.76 -18.29
C THR A 215 1.82 -8.35 -18.68
N LEU A 216 0.69 -7.85 -18.17
CA LEU A 216 0.22 -6.51 -18.47
C LEU A 216 1.09 -5.44 -17.81
N SER A 217 1.15 -4.25 -18.41
CA SER A 217 1.79 -3.07 -17.80
C SER A 217 1.08 -2.65 -16.51
N LEU A 218 1.80 -1.97 -15.62
CA LEU A 218 1.29 -1.49 -14.32
C LEU A 218 -0.05 -0.74 -14.45
N ASP A 219 -0.13 0.20 -15.39
CA ASP A 219 -1.33 1.02 -15.66
C ASP A 219 -2.57 0.19 -16.03
N ASN A 220 -2.37 -0.93 -16.72
CA ASN A 220 -3.45 -1.81 -17.16
C ASN A 220 -3.83 -2.84 -16.09
N ARG A 221 -2.84 -3.42 -15.39
CA ARG A 221 -3.12 -4.45 -14.37
C ARG A 221 -3.58 -3.90 -13.03
N LYS A 222 -3.26 -2.63 -12.72
CA LYS A 222 -3.66 -1.94 -11.49
C LYS A 222 -3.30 -2.71 -10.22
N CYS A 223 -2.19 -3.45 -10.27
CA CYS A 223 -1.60 -4.19 -9.17
C CYS A 223 -0.08 -4.24 -9.35
N PHE A 224 0.62 -4.32 -8.23
CA PHE A 224 2.07 -4.28 -8.18
C PHE A 224 2.69 -5.68 -8.18
N LEU A 225 3.78 -5.87 -8.94
CA LEU A 225 4.68 -7.01 -8.92
C LEU A 225 6.04 -6.60 -8.37
N PRO A 226 6.78 -7.49 -7.67
CA PRO A 226 8.08 -7.17 -7.08
C PRO A 226 9.10 -6.50 -8.03
N SER A 227 8.97 -6.70 -9.34
CA SER A 227 9.82 -6.09 -10.38
C SER A 227 9.52 -4.61 -10.68
N ASP A 228 8.40 -4.07 -10.23
CA ASP A 228 7.91 -2.78 -10.73
C ASP A 228 8.40 -1.57 -9.93
N THR A 229 8.88 -1.74 -8.70
CA THR A 229 9.01 -0.60 -7.78
C THR A 229 10.38 0.02 -7.75
N LYS A 230 10.34 1.36 -7.75
CA LYS A 230 11.36 2.27 -7.21
C LYS A 230 11.09 2.70 -5.75
N VAL A 231 9.92 2.35 -5.19
CA VAL A 231 9.45 2.78 -3.85
C VAL A 231 9.38 1.57 -2.92
N ASN A 232 9.91 1.71 -1.71
CA ASN A 232 9.99 0.67 -0.67
C ASN A 232 8.63 0.47 0.07
N ALA A 233 7.53 0.28 -0.67
CA ALA A 233 6.23 -0.02 -0.08
C ALA A 233 5.64 -1.29 -0.70
N ASN A 234 5.39 -2.30 0.15
CA ASN A 234 4.95 -3.64 -0.27
C ASN A 234 3.43 -3.82 -0.28
N SER A 235 2.68 -2.82 0.19
CA SER A 235 1.21 -2.86 0.21
C SER A 235 0.61 -1.49 -0.04
N TYR A 236 -0.69 -1.50 -0.36
CA TYR A 236 -1.47 -0.28 -0.51
C TYR A 236 -1.42 0.59 0.76
N GLN A 237 -1.53 -0.02 1.95
CA GLN A 237 -1.48 0.73 3.21
C GLN A 237 -0.09 1.36 3.42
N GLY A 238 0.97 0.62 3.10
CA GLY A 238 2.34 1.15 3.10
C GLY A 238 2.51 2.32 2.12
N CYS A 239 2.05 2.16 0.88
CA CYS A 239 2.09 3.19 -0.16
C CYS A 239 1.37 4.47 0.28
N MET A 240 0.14 4.34 0.77
CA MET A 240 -0.65 5.47 1.26
C MET A 240 0.03 6.16 2.44
N THR A 241 0.64 5.40 3.34
CA THR A 241 1.41 5.95 4.47
C THR A 241 2.61 6.75 3.99
N VAL A 242 3.36 6.25 3.01
CA VAL A 242 4.48 6.97 2.38
C VAL A 242 4.01 8.30 1.79
N LEU A 243 2.89 8.31 1.05
CA LEU A 243 2.33 9.53 0.45
C LEU A 243 1.87 10.55 1.50
N ILE A 244 1.21 10.09 2.55
CA ILE A 244 0.78 10.95 3.67
C ILE A 244 2.01 11.54 4.38
N MET A 245 2.99 10.69 4.71
CA MET A 245 4.20 11.12 5.41
C MET A 245 5.05 12.07 4.56
N ARG A 246 5.14 11.87 3.24
CA ARG A 246 5.81 12.79 2.31
C ARG A 246 5.24 14.21 2.44
N LYS A 247 3.92 14.36 2.28
CA LYS A 247 3.24 15.67 2.38
C LYS A 247 3.43 16.32 3.76
N VAL A 248 3.37 15.52 4.83
CA VAL A 248 3.57 16.04 6.20
C VAL A 248 5.00 16.49 6.45
N ILE A 249 5.99 15.72 6.00
CA ILE A 249 7.42 16.04 6.20
C ILE A 249 7.85 17.24 5.37
N GLU A 250 7.39 17.36 4.12
CA GLU A 250 7.64 18.55 3.29
C GLU A 250 7.08 19.83 3.94
N HIS A 251 5.94 19.72 4.61
CA HIS A 251 5.35 20.85 5.34
C HIS A 251 6.10 21.19 6.63
N CYS A 252 6.37 20.20 7.49
CA CYS A 252 6.99 20.41 8.80
C CYS A 252 8.53 20.53 8.74
N ARG A 253 9.16 20.20 7.60
CA ARG A 253 10.61 20.29 7.34
C ARG A 253 11.47 19.64 8.43
N CYS A 254 11.06 18.47 8.89
CA CYS A 254 11.84 17.62 9.78
C CYS A 254 11.49 16.15 9.56
N MET A 255 12.44 15.26 9.83
CA MET A 255 12.29 13.83 9.61
C MET A 255 12.04 13.06 10.91
N PRO A 256 10.94 12.29 11.03
CA PRO A 256 10.75 11.38 12.15
C PRO A 256 11.83 10.28 12.17
N PHE A 257 12.03 9.66 13.32
CA PHE A 257 13.16 8.75 13.53
C PHE A 257 13.03 7.43 12.78
N ASN A 258 11.81 6.90 12.62
CA ASN A 258 11.50 5.65 11.92
C ASN A 258 11.44 5.75 10.40
N TYR A 259 11.72 6.92 9.82
CA TYR A 259 11.70 7.12 8.37
C TYR A 259 13.07 7.55 7.84
N ASP A 260 13.37 7.08 6.63
CA ASP A 260 14.53 7.47 5.83
C ASP A 260 14.10 8.36 4.65
N PRO A 261 14.94 9.31 4.19
CA PRO A 261 14.62 10.13 3.03
C PRO A 261 14.39 9.31 1.76
N ASN A 262 15.12 8.20 1.57
CA ASN A 262 15.02 7.40 0.36
C ASN A 262 13.68 6.65 0.29
N ASP A 263 13.16 6.20 1.43
CA ASP A 263 11.87 5.50 1.49
C ASP A 263 10.70 6.41 1.09
N LEU A 264 10.85 7.71 1.34
CA LEU A 264 9.81 8.71 1.10
C LEU A 264 10.01 9.51 -0.18
N ASP A 265 11.17 9.37 -0.85
CA ASP A 265 11.57 10.18 -2.02
C ASP A 265 11.51 11.69 -1.74
N VAL A 266 12.13 12.11 -0.62
CA VAL A 266 12.17 13.50 -0.16
C VAL A 266 13.60 14.00 0.06
N GLU A 267 13.78 15.32 0.03
CA GLU A 267 15.03 15.93 0.46
C GLU A 267 15.40 15.56 1.91
N LYS A 268 16.70 15.53 2.18
CA LYS A 268 17.22 15.17 3.50
C LYS A 268 16.98 16.31 4.50
N PHE A 269 15.93 16.18 5.30
CA PHE A 269 15.67 17.05 6.44
C PHE A 269 16.40 16.58 7.71
N PRO A 270 16.69 17.49 8.66
CA PRO A 270 17.19 17.10 9.98
C PRO A 270 16.16 16.26 10.74
N LYS A 271 16.62 15.40 11.65
CA LYS A 271 15.74 14.65 12.54
C LYS A 271 14.90 15.62 13.40
N CYS A 272 13.64 15.26 13.64
CA CYS A 272 12.73 16.14 14.38
C CYS A 272 13.12 16.24 15.86
N THR A 273 13.19 17.47 16.36
CA THR A 273 13.15 17.73 17.80
C THR A 273 11.77 17.40 18.36
N TRP A 274 11.65 17.23 19.67
CA TRP A 274 10.35 16.96 20.31
C TRP A 274 9.30 18.04 20.00
N GLU A 275 9.69 19.31 20.03
CA GLU A 275 8.77 20.42 19.72
C GLU A 275 8.30 20.37 18.25
N ARG A 276 9.17 20.00 17.31
CA ARG A 276 8.78 19.88 15.89
C ARG A 276 7.88 18.67 15.62
N LEU A 277 7.94 17.62 16.44
CA LEU A 277 7.01 16.48 16.33
C LEU A 277 5.55 16.89 16.55
N ILE A 278 5.30 17.98 17.30
CA ILE A 278 3.94 18.53 17.47
C ILE A 278 3.34 18.91 16.10
N CYS A 279 4.14 19.52 15.20
CA CYS A 279 3.69 19.84 13.84
C CYS A 279 3.24 18.59 13.09
N ILE A 280 4.02 17.51 13.19
CA ILE A 280 3.74 16.25 12.48
C ILE A 280 2.43 15.66 12.96
N TYR A 281 2.24 15.46 14.27
CA TYR A 281 1.01 14.88 14.81
C TYR A 281 -0.22 15.74 14.50
N GLN A 282 -0.13 17.07 14.64
CA GLN A 282 -1.24 17.97 14.30
C GLN A 282 -1.57 17.99 12.80
N LYS A 283 -0.58 17.78 11.93
CA LYS A 283 -0.80 17.74 10.47
C LYS A 283 -1.28 16.38 10.01
N LEU A 284 -0.82 15.28 10.59
CA LEU A 284 -1.30 13.93 10.28
C LEU A 284 -2.82 13.86 10.38
N ASP A 285 -3.40 14.38 11.46
CA ASP A 285 -4.85 14.41 11.66
C ASP A 285 -5.61 15.18 10.57
N ARG A 286 -5.03 16.29 10.07
CA ARG A 286 -5.63 17.11 9.00
C ARG A 286 -5.47 16.49 7.62
N VAL A 287 -4.30 15.93 7.34
CA VAL A 287 -3.99 15.29 6.07
C VAL A 287 -4.80 13.99 5.92
N GLN A 288 -5.07 13.27 7.02
CA GLN A 288 -5.93 12.09 7.02
C GLN A 288 -7.38 12.41 6.60
N SER A 289 -7.91 13.58 6.94
CA SER A 289 -9.24 14.01 6.45
C SER A 289 -9.23 14.44 4.98
N ASP A 290 -8.11 14.94 4.46
CA ASP A 290 -7.94 15.38 3.08
C ASP A 290 -7.44 14.27 2.13
N VAL A 291 -7.41 13.01 2.58
CA VAL A 291 -6.92 11.84 1.82
C VAL A 291 -7.62 11.70 0.47
N GLN A 292 -8.87 12.13 0.34
CA GLN A 292 -9.60 12.14 -0.94
C GLN A 292 -8.89 12.98 -2.02
N ASN A 293 -8.22 14.08 -1.65
CA ASN A 293 -7.43 14.89 -2.58
C ASN A 293 -6.04 14.30 -2.88
N ILE A 294 -5.52 13.45 -1.99
CA ILE A 294 -4.25 12.72 -2.20
C ILE A 294 -4.45 11.54 -3.15
N ILE A 295 -5.59 10.86 -3.06
CA ILE A 295 -5.98 9.74 -3.94
C ILE A 295 -6.09 10.18 -5.41
N LEU A 296 -6.42 11.44 -5.66
CA LEU A 296 -6.57 12.00 -7.01
C LEU A 296 -5.23 12.14 -7.77
N GLU A 297 -4.10 12.07 -7.08
CA GLU A 297 -2.78 12.33 -7.69
C GLU A 297 -1.89 11.09 -7.88
N GLN A 298 -2.09 9.96 -7.18
CA GLN A 298 -1.24 8.77 -7.33
C GLN A 298 -1.97 7.44 -7.11
N GLU A 299 -1.73 6.51 -8.03
CA GLU A 299 -2.33 5.18 -8.07
C GLU A 299 -1.61 4.21 -7.10
N CYS A 300 -1.83 4.35 -5.79
CA CYS A 300 -1.42 3.29 -4.87
C CYS A 300 -2.21 2.02 -5.21
N TYR A 301 -1.48 0.95 -5.53
CA TYR A 301 -2.05 -0.35 -5.87
C TYR A 301 -1.63 -1.41 -4.85
N GLN A 302 -2.50 -2.40 -4.65
CA GLN A 302 -2.10 -3.60 -3.92
C GLN A 302 -1.20 -4.50 -4.78
N ARG A 303 -0.51 -5.43 -4.12
CA ARG A 303 0.19 -6.52 -4.81
C ARG A 303 -0.78 -7.32 -5.68
N CYS A 304 -0.25 -7.89 -6.76
CA CYS A 304 -1.04 -8.77 -7.60
C CYS A 304 -1.43 -10.05 -6.84
N ASP A 305 -0.55 -10.54 -5.98
CA ASP A 305 -0.80 -11.67 -5.10
C ASP A 305 -0.68 -11.20 -3.65
N TYR A 306 -1.72 -11.40 -2.85
CA TYR A 306 -1.73 -11.03 -1.44
C TYR A 306 -2.77 -11.82 -0.66
N VAL A 307 -2.59 -11.84 0.66
CA VAL A 307 -3.57 -12.32 1.61
C VAL A 307 -4.15 -11.12 2.35
N GLN A 308 -5.46 -11.12 2.54
CA GLN A 308 -6.14 -10.18 3.42
C GLN A 308 -6.46 -10.88 4.73
N TYR A 309 -6.28 -10.17 5.84
CA TYR A 309 -6.70 -10.59 7.17
C TYR A 309 -7.74 -9.60 7.68
N ASP A 310 -8.89 -10.12 8.06
CA ASP A 310 -9.96 -9.40 8.72
C ASP A 310 -10.11 -10.00 10.12
N THR A 311 -10.28 -9.15 11.15
CA THR A 311 -10.27 -9.61 12.55
C THR A 311 -11.55 -9.26 13.27
N GLU A 312 -12.11 -10.24 13.97
CA GLU A 312 -13.21 -10.04 14.89
C GLU A 312 -12.74 -10.36 16.32
N ALA A 313 -13.20 -9.58 17.30
CA ALA A 313 -12.77 -9.72 18.67
C ALA A 313 -13.99 -9.82 19.59
N GLU A 314 -14.15 -10.98 20.20
CA GLU A 314 -15.10 -11.21 21.27
C GLU A 314 -14.40 -11.06 22.62
N TYR A 315 -15.11 -10.61 23.65
CA TYR A 315 -14.51 -10.43 24.96
C TYR A 315 -15.46 -10.84 26.09
N VAL A 316 -14.86 -11.43 27.12
CA VAL A 316 -15.51 -11.81 28.36
C VAL A 316 -14.78 -11.15 29.51
N LYS A 317 -15.52 -10.45 30.38
CA LYS A 317 -14.96 -9.95 31.63
C LYS A 317 -14.71 -11.12 32.56
N VAL A 318 -13.46 -11.32 32.96
CA VAL A 318 -13.09 -12.43 33.82
C VAL A 318 -13.41 -12.03 35.26
N ASP A 319 -14.42 -12.69 35.85
CA ASP A 319 -14.69 -12.55 37.28
C ASP A 319 -13.55 -13.20 38.09
N ARG A 320 -13.28 -12.68 39.29
CA ARG A 320 -12.01 -12.79 40.07
C ARG A 320 -11.52 -14.22 40.45
N ILE A 321 -12.11 -15.28 39.89
CA ILE A 321 -11.84 -16.69 40.21
C ILE A 321 -10.58 -17.21 39.49
N VAL A 322 -10.14 -16.55 38.40
CA VAL A 322 -8.84 -16.82 37.78
C VAL A 322 -7.85 -15.74 38.21
N GLU A 323 -6.62 -16.15 38.51
CA GLU A 323 -5.48 -15.42 39.09
C GLU A 323 -4.96 -14.22 38.26
N ILE A 324 -5.83 -13.57 37.49
CA ILE A 324 -5.55 -12.46 36.59
C ILE A 324 -5.59 -11.15 37.38
N LYS A 325 -4.55 -10.88 38.18
CA LYS A 325 -4.39 -9.57 38.83
C LYS A 325 -3.99 -8.50 37.80
N GLY A 326 -4.97 -7.77 37.28
CA GLY A 326 -4.77 -6.61 36.39
C GLY A 326 -4.21 -6.96 35.01
N ASN A 327 -4.19 -8.24 34.64
CA ASN A 327 -3.74 -8.69 33.32
C ASN A 327 -4.94 -8.88 32.38
N THR A 328 -4.65 -8.98 31.10
CA THR A 328 -5.60 -9.29 30.03
C THR A 328 -5.08 -10.50 29.30
N ARG A 329 -5.93 -11.50 29.05
CA ARG A 329 -5.55 -12.67 28.24
C ARG A 329 -6.12 -12.48 26.85
N VAL A 330 -5.31 -12.76 25.83
CA VAL A 330 -5.69 -12.63 24.42
C VAL A 330 -5.31 -13.91 23.71
N THR A 331 -6.28 -14.55 23.09
CA THR A 331 -6.07 -15.71 22.20
C THR A 331 -6.33 -15.27 20.77
N ILE A 332 -5.39 -15.57 19.86
CA ILE A 332 -5.48 -15.19 18.44
C ILE A 332 -5.36 -16.46 17.61
N HIS A 333 -6.38 -16.76 16.80
CA HIS A 333 -6.43 -17.94 15.94
C HIS A 333 -7.23 -17.67 14.67
N PHE A 334 -7.13 -18.58 13.69
CA PHE A 334 -7.97 -18.51 12.49
C PHE A 334 -9.41 -18.90 12.82
N ALA A 335 -10.37 -18.28 12.15
CA ALA A 335 -11.79 -18.60 12.33
C ALA A 335 -12.14 -19.98 11.73
N ASP A 336 -11.58 -20.30 10.56
CA ASP A 336 -11.85 -21.53 9.80
C ASP A 336 -10.56 -22.20 9.30
N ASN A 337 -10.65 -23.50 9.00
CA ASN A 337 -9.53 -24.29 8.43
C ASN A 337 -9.42 -24.14 6.92
N THR A 338 -10.39 -23.47 6.31
CA THR A 338 -10.42 -23.16 4.88
C THR A 338 -10.82 -21.72 4.65
N CYS A 339 -10.25 -21.10 3.63
CA CYS A 339 -10.61 -19.76 3.21
C CYS A 339 -10.95 -19.67 1.71
N LEU A 340 -11.49 -18.52 1.34
CA LEU A 340 -11.77 -18.19 -0.05
C LEU A 340 -10.46 -17.81 -0.76
N LYS A 341 -10.18 -18.49 -1.88
CA LYS A 341 -9.13 -18.10 -2.82
C LYS A 341 -9.76 -17.55 -4.09
N TYR A 342 -9.46 -16.30 -4.38
CA TYR A 342 -9.89 -15.62 -5.59
C TYR A 342 -8.78 -15.64 -6.64
N LYS A 343 -9.17 -15.83 -7.89
CA LYS A 343 -8.29 -15.66 -9.04
C LYS A 343 -8.61 -14.37 -9.77
N ARG A 344 -7.59 -13.55 -9.96
CA ARG A 344 -7.65 -12.36 -10.81
C ARG A 344 -7.15 -12.74 -12.20
N ASP A 345 -8.03 -12.63 -13.18
CA ASP A 345 -7.72 -12.92 -14.58
C ASP A 345 -8.22 -11.79 -15.49
N VAL A 346 -7.69 -11.73 -16.72
CA VAL A 346 -8.14 -10.79 -17.74
C VAL A 346 -9.55 -11.16 -18.22
N LEU A 347 -10.38 -10.15 -18.53
CA LEU A 347 -11.76 -10.37 -18.98
C LEU A 347 -11.82 -11.08 -20.35
N TYR A 348 -10.93 -10.70 -21.25
CA TYR A 348 -10.75 -11.34 -22.55
C TYR A 348 -9.28 -11.34 -22.91
N THR A 349 -8.77 -12.48 -23.36
CA THR A 349 -7.49 -12.56 -24.06
C THR A 349 -7.68 -12.21 -25.54
N TRP A 350 -6.61 -11.85 -26.25
CA TRP A 350 -6.69 -11.46 -27.67
C TRP A 350 -7.25 -12.58 -28.57
N ASP A 351 -6.91 -13.83 -28.26
CA ASP A 351 -7.42 -15.03 -28.92
C ASP A 351 -8.92 -15.23 -28.64
N GLN A 352 -9.37 -15.03 -27.40
CA GLN A 352 -10.79 -15.09 -27.05
C GLN A 352 -11.60 -13.96 -27.70
N MET A 353 -11.05 -12.73 -27.75
CA MET A 353 -11.71 -11.62 -28.46
C MET A 353 -11.86 -11.95 -29.95
N LEU A 354 -10.81 -12.46 -30.59
CA LEU A 354 -10.85 -12.84 -32.01
C LEU A 354 -11.84 -14.00 -32.26
N ALA A 355 -11.86 -15.01 -31.38
CA ALA A 355 -12.79 -16.12 -31.47
C ALA A 355 -14.25 -15.67 -31.32
N ASN A 356 -14.53 -14.78 -30.36
CA ASN A 356 -15.88 -14.26 -30.13
C ASN A 356 -16.35 -13.39 -31.31
N LEU A 357 -15.50 -12.50 -31.83
CA LEU A 357 -15.80 -11.73 -33.04
C LEU A 357 -16.03 -12.66 -34.23
N GLY A 358 -15.12 -13.62 -34.46
CA GLY A 358 -15.23 -14.61 -35.52
C GLY A 358 -16.51 -15.44 -35.44
N GLY A 359 -16.94 -15.83 -34.23
CA GLY A 359 -18.21 -16.52 -33.98
C GLY A 359 -19.43 -15.68 -34.37
N ILE A 360 -19.43 -14.39 -34.01
CA ILE A 360 -20.52 -13.45 -34.38
C ILE A 360 -20.56 -13.24 -35.90
N PHE A 361 -19.42 -12.97 -36.55
CA PHE A 361 -19.34 -12.82 -38.01
C PHE A 361 -19.77 -14.10 -38.74
N GLY A 362 -19.36 -15.27 -38.25
CA GLY A 362 -19.72 -16.56 -38.82
C GLY A 362 -21.21 -16.88 -38.70
N LEU A 363 -21.81 -16.62 -37.53
CA LEU A 363 -23.23 -16.95 -37.28
C LEU A 363 -24.19 -15.95 -37.92
N CYS A 364 -23.91 -14.64 -37.83
CA CYS A 364 -24.84 -13.60 -38.27
C CYS A 364 -24.70 -13.23 -39.75
N LEU A 365 -23.48 -13.27 -40.29
CA LEU A 365 -23.20 -12.87 -41.69
C LEU A 365 -22.84 -14.07 -42.58
N GLY A 366 -22.62 -15.26 -42.01
CA GLY A 366 -22.18 -16.44 -42.77
C GLY A 366 -20.78 -16.29 -43.38
N GLY A 367 -20.02 -15.28 -42.93
CA GLY A 367 -18.74 -14.89 -43.50
C GLY A 367 -17.57 -15.24 -42.58
N SER A 368 -16.42 -15.49 -43.18
CA SER A 368 -15.16 -15.69 -42.46
C SER A 368 -14.16 -14.58 -42.77
N ILE A 369 -12.98 -14.62 -42.16
CA ILE A 369 -11.88 -13.73 -42.52
C ILE A 369 -11.51 -13.81 -44.01
N ILE A 370 -11.73 -14.98 -44.64
CA ILE A 370 -11.52 -15.19 -46.08
C ILE A 370 -12.51 -14.33 -46.87
N SER A 371 -13.78 -14.28 -46.44
CA SER A 371 -14.81 -13.44 -47.07
C SER A 371 -14.48 -11.95 -46.98
N ILE A 372 -13.86 -11.51 -45.88
CA ILE A 372 -13.38 -10.13 -45.72
C ILE A 372 -12.23 -9.84 -46.69
N ILE A 373 -11.27 -10.76 -46.83
CA ILE A 373 -10.15 -10.61 -47.75
C ILE A 373 -10.63 -10.54 -49.21
N GLU A 374 -11.60 -11.39 -49.59
CA GLU A 374 -12.21 -11.36 -50.92
C GLU A 374 -12.95 -10.04 -51.18
N LEU A 375 -13.68 -9.52 -50.20
CA LEU A 375 -14.34 -8.21 -50.30
C LEU A 375 -13.32 -7.08 -50.51
N ILE A 376 -12.23 -7.09 -49.73
CA ILE A 376 -11.15 -6.10 -49.86
C ILE A 376 -10.50 -6.20 -51.24
N TRP A 377 -10.21 -7.40 -51.72
CA TRP A 377 -9.64 -7.62 -53.06
C TRP A 377 -10.57 -7.09 -54.16
N PHE A 378 -11.87 -7.38 -54.06
CA PHE A 378 -12.87 -6.87 -54.99
C PHE A 378 -12.95 -5.34 -54.96
N LEU A 379 -12.97 -4.71 -53.77
CA LEU A 379 -12.98 -3.26 -53.60
C LEU A 379 -11.73 -2.59 -54.18
N PHE A 380 -10.54 -3.18 -53.97
CA PHE A 380 -9.31 -2.68 -54.60
C PHE A 380 -9.37 -2.79 -56.13
N GLY A 381 -9.84 -3.90 -56.68
CA GLY A 381 -10.06 -4.04 -58.14
C GLY A 381 -11.03 -2.99 -58.70
N LEU A 382 -12.07 -2.67 -57.94
CA LEU A 382 -13.04 -1.62 -58.26
C LEU A 382 -12.40 -0.21 -58.23
N LEU A 383 -11.60 0.10 -57.21
CA LEU A 383 -10.85 1.36 -57.13
C LEU A 383 -9.84 1.51 -58.28
N PHE A 384 -9.13 0.44 -58.64
CA PHE A 384 -8.19 0.44 -59.77
C PHE A 384 -8.88 0.62 -61.12
N THR A 385 -10.08 0.05 -61.31
CA THR A 385 -10.86 0.25 -62.54
C THR A 385 -11.47 1.65 -62.61
N PHE A 386 -11.93 2.22 -61.49
CA PHE A 386 -12.41 3.61 -61.42
C PHE A 386 -11.28 4.64 -61.66
N CYS A 387 -10.10 4.48 -61.05
CA CYS A 387 -8.94 5.31 -61.37
C CYS A 387 -8.40 5.07 -62.81
N GLY A 388 -8.59 3.87 -63.37
CA GLY A 388 -8.27 3.56 -64.76
C GLY A 388 -9.23 4.21 -65.77
N PHE A 389 -10.48 4.46 -65.38
CA PHE A 389 -11.47 5.14 -66.23
C PHE A 389 -11.19 6.65 -66.37
N GLU A 390 -10.69 7.32 -65.34
CA GLU A 390 -10.23 8.72 -65.46
C GLU A 390 -9.07 8.86 -66.46
N LYS A 391 -8.14 7.89 -66.51
CA LYS A 391 -7.06 7.88 -67.51
C LYS A 391 -7.54 7.54 -68.94
N ARG A 392 -8.65 6.81 -69.10
CA ARG A 392 -9.25 6.52 -70.42
C ARG A 392 -10.16 7.62 -70.94
N ALA A 393 -10.75 8.45 -70.09
CA ALA A 393 -11.50 9.64 -70.51
C ALA A 393 -10.58 10.73 -71.13
N SER A 394 -9.33 10.83 -70.68
CA SER A 394 -8.34 11.75 -71.28
C SER A 394 -7.79 11.27 -72.64
N ASN A 395 -7.77 9.96 -72.90
CA ASN A 395 -7.12 9.39 -74.10
C ASN A 395 -8.07 9.15 -75.29
N LYS A 396 -9.33 9.64 -75.22
CA LYS A 396 -10.34 9.55 -76.30
C LYS A 396 -10.46 10.83 -77.13
N SER A 397 -9.42 11.67 -77.16
CA SER A 397 -9.31 12.88 -78.00
C SER A 397 -8.01 12.87 -78.83
N LYS A 398 -7.76 11.78 -79.56
CA LYS A 398 -6.79 11.75 -80.68
C LYS A 398 -7.29 10.81 -81.76
N ASP A 399 -8.44 11.12 -82.35
CA ASP A 399 -8.80 10.55 -83.65
C ASP A 399 -7.98 11.23 -84.75
N LYS A 400 -7.34 10.37 -85.55
CA LYS A 400 -6.52 10.69 -86.71
C LYS A 400 -7.37 11.37 -87.79
N ILE A 401 -7.04 12.62 -88.14
CA ILE A 401 -7.53 13.23 -89.38
C ILE A 401 -6.72 12.61 -90.53
N VAL A 402 -7.35 11.70 -91.28
CA VAL A 402 -6.85 11.19 -92.56
C VAL A 402 -7.41 12.07 -93.66
N PHE A 403 -6.56 12.86 -94.32
CA PHE A 403 -6.92 13.61 -95.52
C PHE A 403 -6.83 12.70 -96.75
N THR A 404 -7.95 12.45 -97.41
CA THR A 404 -8.01 11.82 -98.73
C THR A 404 -8.30 12.92 -99.76
N LEU A 405 -7.31 13.28 -100.58
CA LEU A 405 -7.45 14.26 -101.67
C LEU A 405 -7.95 13.55 -102.93
N THR A 406 -9.21 13.81 -103.32
CA THR A 406 -9.70 13.53 -104.68
C THR A 406 -9.42 14.72 -105.58
N LYS A 407 -8.80 14.43 -106.73
CA LYS A 407 -8.38 15.37 -107.77
C LYS A 407 -9.59 15.71 -108.65
N ASN A 408 -10.01 16.98 -108.69
CA ASN A 408 -10.61 17.63 -109.87
C ASN A 408 -10.67 19.17 -109.71
N ASN A 409 -9.80 19.84 -110.48
CA ASN A 409 -9.92 21.14 -111.16
C ASN A 409 -10.72 22.31 -110.54
N LEU A 410 -10.02 23.33 -110.03
CA LEU A 410 -9.82 24.69 -110.63
C LEU A 410 -9.65 25.82 -109.59
N LYS A 411 -8.59 26.61 -109.81
CA LYS A 411 -8.35 28.06 -109.51
C LYS A 411 -7.93 28.56 -108.10
N VAL A 412 -6.61 28.71 -107.96
CA VAL A 412 -5.81 29.95 -107.73
C VAL A 412 -6.08 30.92 -106.54
N SER A 413 -5.01 31.03 -105.72
CA SER A 413 -4.40 32.19 -105.01
C SER A 413 -4.63 32.46 -103.50
N PRO A 414 -3.59 32.97 -102.79
CA PRO A 414 -3.38 32.73 -101.35
C PRO A 414 -3.51 33.99 -100.47
N LYS A 415 -3.49 33.83 -99.13
CA LYS A 415 -2.90 34.81 -98.19
C LYS A 415 -2.67 34.28 -96.76
N ASN A 416 -1.40 34.30 -96.38
CA ASN A 416 -0.80 34.78 -95.11
C ASN A 416 -1.04 34.08 -93.75
N LEU A 417 0.01 33.38 -93.30
CA LEU A 417 0.84 33.67 -92.11
C LEU A 417 0.20 34.29 -90.85
N LYS A 418 0.41 33.63 -89.70
CA LYS A 418 1.27 34.16 -88.60
C LYS A 418 1.51 33.14 -87.47
N MET A 419 2.78 33.01 -87.09
CA MET A 419 3.31 32.39 -85.87
C MET A 419 3.17 33.31 -84.64
N ARG A 420 3.16 32.73 -83.43
CA ARG A 420 3.85 33.24 -82.21
C ARG A 420 3.86 32.17 -81.09
N LYS A 421 5.06 31.71 -80.69
CA LYS A 421 5.81 31.93 -79.40
C LYS A 421 5.16 31.25 -78.18
N ILE A 422 5.70 30.16 -77.59
CA ILE A 422 6.93 29.94 -76.76
C ILE A 422 6.95 30.76 -75.45
N GLU A 423 6.95 30.05 -74.30
CA GLU A 423 7.82 30.19 -73.09
C GLU A 423 7.23 29.33 -71.95
N HIS A 424 7.89 28.23 -71.52
CA HIS A 424 8.94 28.08 -70.49
C HIS A 424 8.44 27.96 -69.02
N TYR A 425 8.74 26.79 -68.43
CA TYR A 425 8.97 26.33 -67.03
C TYR A 425 9.52 27.41 -66.02
N PRO A 426 9.81 27.15 -64.70
CA PRO A 426 9.70 25.92 -63.85
C PRO A 426 9.35 26.10 -62.32
N TYR A 427 9.27 24.95 -61.60
CA TYR A 427 9.76 24.54 -60.24
C TYR A 427 9.57 25.35 -58.90
N LEU A 428 9.47 24.52 -57.83
CA LEU A 428 9.72 24.72 -56.36
C LEU A 428 8.59 25.41 -55.57
N ASN A 429 8.16 24.97 -54.38
CA ASN A 429 8.69 24.09 -53.33
C ASN A 429 7.57 23.22 -52.74
#